data_AF-A0A952QUD4-F1
#
_entry.id   AF-A0A952QUD4-F1
#
_cell.length_a   1.000
_cell.length_b   1.000
_cell.length_c   1.000
_cell.angle_alpha   90.00
_cell.angle_beta   90.00
_cell.angle_gamma   90.00
#
_symmetry.space_group_name_H-M   'P 1'
#
loop_
_entity.id
_entity.type
_entity.pdbx_description
1 polymer ?
#
loop_
_entity_poly.entity_id
_entity_poly.type
_entity_poly.pdbx_seq_one_letter_code
_entity_poly.pdbx_strand_id
1 'polypeptide(L)'
;MTDDLELGHDSDLRTPPPAGALVVPTRGMEPLGTDAGFEVNTDAALFDSSFHDGEDAHARRFGLAIEHVKGSVRGRTFDNDVMRLRVGPGGFYAQSRRFEAAFYGDTGKATVSFVSEAEAAAIVWEAVAHYRSEEARSLLCVYSSDEAPDFFLGYRVSDDQRYEIGRLARVVPLHMRVLFSAAETVPLVGATSGAVVYQRTSTGKHVVVKAPGRRRPLMVGAGHH
;
A
#
# COMPACT_ATOMS: atom_id res chain seq x y z
N MET A 1 -27.65 -90.01 3.59
CA MET A 1 -28.16 -89.08 2.57
C MET A 1 -26.95 -88.36 2.01
N THR A 2 -26.35 -89.00 1.01
CA THR A 2 -25.29 -88.52 0.13
C THR A 2 -25.92 -87.94 -1.13
N ASP A 3 -25.06 -87.32 -1.97
CA ASP A 3 -25.24 -87.03 -3.40
C ASP A 3 -26.01 -85.71 -3.68
N ASP A 4 -25.57 -84.78 -4.53
CA ASP A 4 -24.71 -84.79 -5.75
C ASP A 4 -23.95 -83.43 -5.86
N LEU A 5 -22.68 -83.31 -6.31
CA LEU A 5 -22.15 -83.38 -7.71
C LEU A 5 -22.91 -82.42 -8.68
N GLU A 6 -22.34 -81.61 -9.57
CA GLU A 6 -21.00 -81.40 -10.12
C GLU A 6 -20.96 -80.11 -10.97
N LEU A 7 -19.77 -79.50 -11.03
CA LEU A 7 -19.02 -78.96 -12.18
C LEU A 7 -19.73 -78.22 -13.33
N GLY A 8 -19.15 -77.06 -13.71
CA GLY A 8 -19.46 -76.41 -14.99
C GLY A 8 -18.60 -75.21 -15.36
N HIS A 9 -17.34 -75.48 -15.72
CA HIS A 9 -16.44 -74.74 -16.61
C HIS A 9 -15.95 -73.31 -16.32
N ASP A 10 -14.64 -73.28 -16.04
CA ASP A 10 -13.67 -72.28 -16.49
C ASP A 10 -13.87 -71.85 -17.94
N SER A 11 -13.93 -70.54 -18.15
CA SER A 11 -13.40 -69.90 -19.35
C SER A 11 -12.61 -68.67 -18.92
N ASP A 12 -11.31 -68.90 -18.80
CA ASP A 12 -10.27 -67.87 -18.78
C ASP A 12 -10.38 -67.04 -20.07
N LEU A 13 -10.56 -65.71 -19.98
CA LEU A 13 -10.05 -64.73 -20.95
C LEU A 13 -10.24 -63.29 -20.38
N ARG A 14 -9.17 -62.83 -19.73
CA ARG A 14 -8.72 -61.45 -19.46
C ARG A 14 -9.64 -60.31 -19.92
N THR A 15 -10.17 -59.56 -18.96
CA THR A 15 -10.42 -58.11 -19.11
C THR A 15 -9.59 -57.37 -18.05
N PRO A 16 -8.76 -56.37 -18.42
CA PRO A 16 -7.97 -55.62 -17.44
C PRO A 16 -8.88 -54.73 -16.56
N PRO A 17 -8.50 -54.47 -15.29
CA PRO A 17 -9.22 -53.52 -14.45
C PRO A 17 -9.15 -52.11 -15.06
N PRO A 18 -10.19 -51.28 -14.86
CA PRO A 18 -10.22 -49.92 -15.39
C PRO A 18 -9.01 -49.14 -14.89
N ALA A 19 -8.42 -48.36 -15.79
CA ALA A 19 -7.29 -47.49 -15.52
C ALA A 19 -7.54 -46.69 -14.24
N GLY A 20 -6.75 -47.00 -13.21
CA GLY A 20 -6.60 -46.12 -12.06
C GLY A 20 -6.09 -44.79 -12.59
N ALA A 21 -7.00 -43.82 -12.70
CA ALA A 21 -6.61 -42.44 -12.88
C ALA A 21 -5.77 -42.09 -11.65
N LEU A 22 -4.45 -42.00 -11.86
CA LEU A 22 -3.58 -41.15 -11.07
C LEU A 22 -4.28 -39.79 -11.00
N VAL A 23 -4.99 -39.55 -9.90
CA VAL A 23 -5.37 -38.21 -9.49
C VAL A 23 -4.05 -37.57 -9.09
N VAL A 24 -3.33 -37.07 -10.08
CA VAL A 24 -2.43 -35.94 -9.87
C VAL A 24 -3.34 -34.90 -9.23
N PRO A 25 -3.07 -34.44 -7.99
CA PRO A 25 -3.77 -33.28 -7.50
C PRO A 25 -3.38 -32.17 -8.47
N THR A 26 -4.29 -31.84 -9.39
CA THR A 26 -4.34 -30.53 -9.98
C THR A 26 -4.46 -29.64 -8.78
N ARG A 27 -3.31 -29.11 -8.35
CA ARG A 27 -3.22 -27.96 -7.48
C ARG A 27 -4.13 -26.98 -8.17
N GLY A 28 -5.35 -26.84 -7.64
CA GLY A 28 -6.28 -25.83 -8.07
C GLY A 28 -5.48 -24.55 -7.92
N MET A 29 -5.01 -24.04 -9.04
CA MET A 29 -4.61 -22.66 -9.12
C MET A 29 -5.93 -21.96 -8.90
N GLU A 30 -6.24 -21.68 -7.64
CA GLU A 30 -7.27 -20.73 -7.32
C GLU A 30 -7.02 -19.54 -8.24
N PRO A 31 -8.05 -19.05 -8.96
CA PRO A 31 -7.86 -17.89 -9.79
C PRO A 31 -7.21 -16.83 -8.90
N LEU A 32 -6.00 -16.38 -9.26
CA LEU A 32 -5.39 -15.18 -8.71
C LEU A 32 -6.49 -14.13 -8.77
N GLY A 33 -7.12 -13.85 -7.63
CA GLY A 33 -8.27 -12.95 -7.56
C GLY A 33 -7.89 -11.68 -8.30
N THR A 34 -8.65 -11.37 -9.35
CA THR A 34 -8.37 -10.31 -10.32
C THR A 34 -8.50 -8.89 -9.74
N ASP A 35 -8.29 -8.70 -8.44
CA ASP A 35 -8.42 -7.41 -7.76
C ASP A 35 -7.53 -7.28 -6.50
N ALA A 36 -6.32 -7.84 -6.54
CA ALA A 36 -5.31 -7.51 -5.55
C ALA A 36 -4.64 -6.19 -5.93
N GLY A 37 -5.28 -5.05 -5.61
CA GLY A 37 -4.64 -3.74 -5.69
C GLY A 37 -3.30 -3.72 -4.97
N PHE A 38 -2.42 -2.78 -5.31
CA PHE A 38 -1.08 -2.65 -4.72
C PHE A 38 -0.82 -1.22 -4.28
N GLU A 39 0.11 -1.07 -3.34
CA GLU A 39 0.64 0.23 -2.95
C GLU A 39 2.13 0.32 -3.27
N VAL A 40 2.57 1.53 -3.63
CA VAL A 40 3.98 1.87 -3.82
C VAL A 40 4.29 2.94 -2.78
N ASN A 41 5.18 2.63 -1.84
CA ASN A 41 5.73 3.61 -0.91
C ASN A 41 7.25 3.58 -1.01
N THR A 42 7.84 4.69 -1.44
CA THR A 42 9.30 4.81 -1.60
C THR A 42 10.00 5.36 -0.37
N ASP A 43 9.27 5.83 0.66
CA ASP A 43 9.85 6.51 1.82
C ASP A 43 10.98 5.71 2.49
N ALA A 44 10.75 4.42 2.72
CA ALA A 44 11.72 3.55 3.40
C ALA A 44 13.03 3.44 2.60
N ALA A 45 12.94 3.44 1.26
CA ALA A 45 14.11 3.38 0.41
C ALA A 45 14.91 4.68 0.43
N LEU A 46 14.31 5.82 0.80
CA LEU A 46 15.03 7.08 0.98
C LEU A 46 15.96 7.07 2.19
N PHE A 47 15.71 6.18 3.16
CA PHE A 47 16.55 5.99 4.34
C PHE A 47 17.57 4.86 4.18
N ASP A 48 17.47 4.06 3.12
CA ASP A 48 18.36 2.94 2.87
C ASP A 48 19.69 3.42 2.28
N SER A 49 20.77 2.78 2.69
CA SER A 49 22.09 2.84 2.06
C SER A 49 22.04 2.66 0.54
N SER A 50 21.09 1.89 -0.02
CA SER A 50 20.91 1.73 -1.46
C SER A 50 20.51 3.02 -2.20
N PHE A 51 20.03 4.05 -1.51
CA PHE A 51 19.84 5.38 -2.11
C PHE A 51 21.17 6.12 -2.32
N HIS A 52 22.25 5.76 -1.62
CA HIS A 52 23.58 6.30 -1.91
C HIS A 52 24.07 5.92 -3.32
N ASP A 53 23.51 4.86 -3.93
CA ASP A 53 23.77 4.49 -5.33
C ASP A 53 23.02 5.40 -6.33
N GLY A 54 22.27 6.38 -5.85
CA GLY A 54 21.67 7.48 -6.63
C GLY A 54 20.28 7.19 -7.21
N GLU A 55 19.78 8.17 -7.97
CA GLU A 55 18.44 8.17 -8.59
C GLU A 55 18.22 6.96 -9.54
N ASP A 56 19.28 6.45 -10.15
CA ASP A 56 19.22 5.31 -11.07
C ASP A 56 18.81 4.00 -10.38
N ALA A 57 19.26 3.78 -9.13
CA ALA A 57 18.87 2.61 -8.35
C ALA A 57 17.38 2.67 -7.97
N HIS A 58 16.90 3.86 -7.60
CA HIS A 58 15.49 4.10 -7.33
C HIS A 58 14.62 3.89 -8.57
N ALA A 59 15.02 4.44 -9.72
CA ALA A 59 14.32 4.28 -10.99
C ALA A 59 14.22 2.80 -11.41
N ARG A 60 15.31 2.03 -11.30
CA ARG A 60 15.28 0.58 -11.56
C ARG A 60 14.33 -0.17 -10.63
N ARG A 61 14.25 0.23 -9.36
CA ARG A 61 13.45 -0.45 -8.34
C ARG A 61 11.97 -0.13 -8.40
N PHE A 62 11.62 1.14 -8.62
CA PHE A 62 10.25 1.62 -8.49
C PHE A 62 9.66 2.21 -9.78
N GLY A 63 10.46 2.51 -10.80
CA GLY A 63 10.04 3.25 -11.99
C GLY A 63 8.80 2.66 -12.66
N LEU A 64 8.82 1.36 -12.98
CA LEU A 64 7.70 0.67 -13.62
C LEU A 64 6.42 0.71 -12.76
N ALA A 65 6.55 0.55 -11.45
CA ALA A 65 5.41 0.58 -10.53
C ALA A 65 4.82 1.99 -10.41
N ILE A 66 5.68 3.02 -10.34
CA ILE A 66 5.27 4.42 -10.31
C ILE A 66 4.55 4.79 -11.62
N GLU A 67 5.09 4.40 -12.76
CA GLU A 67 4.47 4.63 -14.08
C GLU A 67 3.11 3.93 -14.18
N HIS A 68 3.01 2.69 -13.71
CA HIS A 68 1.75 1.98 -13.67
C HIS A 68 0.71 2.72 -12.82
N VAL A 69 1.05 3.12 -11.59
CA VAL A 69 0.13 3.89 -10.74
C VAL A 69 -0.29 5.20 -11.41
N LYS A 70 0.67 5.96 -11.97
CA LYS A 70 0.38 7.22 -12.67
C LYS A 70 -0.53 7.02 -13.89
N GLY A 71 -0.37 5.91 -14.62
CA GLY A 71 -1.20 5.55 -15.77
C GLY A 71 -2.62 5.10 -15.39
N SER A 72 -2.75 4.41 -14.26
CA SER A 72 -4.02 3.89 -13.71
C SER A 72 -4.85 4.97 -13.00
N VAL A 73 -4.20 5.91 -12.31
CA VAL A 73 -4.87 7.01 -11.61
C VAL A 73 -5.21 8.14 -12.59
N ARG A 74 -6.35 7.99 -13.27
CA ARG A 74 -6.96 9.08 -14.06
C ARG A 74 -8.02 9.78 -13.23
N GLY A 75 -7.84 11.06 -12.95
CA GLY A 75 -8.80 11.80 -12.14
C GLY A 75 -8.37 13.22 -11.80
N ARG A 76 -8.97 13.74 -10.72
CA ARG A 76 -8.82 15.11 -10.23
C ARG A 76 -7.45 15.33 -9.61
N THR A 77 -7.00 16.57 -9.69
CA THR A 77 -5.72 17.02 -9.17
C THR A 77 -5.95 18.03 -8.06
N PHE A 78 -5.17 17.94 -6.98
CA PHE A 78 -5.28 18.78 -5.78
C PHE A 78 -3.94 19.40 -5.41
N ASP A 79 -3.12 19.70 -6.41
CA ASP A 79 -1.73 20.13 -6.25
C ASP A 79 -1.54 21.38 -5.39
N ASN A 80 -0.33 21.51 -4.84
CA ASN A 80 0.22 22.74 -4.31
C ASN A 80 1.66 22.91 -4.79
N ASP A 81 2.39 23.85 -4.18
CA ASP A 81 3.74 24.21 -4.63
C ASP A 81 4.79 23.14 -4.33
N VAL A 82 4.49 22.21 -3.40
CA VAL A 82 5.42 21.17 -2.93
C VAL A 82 5.04 19.76 -3.38
N MET A 83 3.75 19.47 -3.48
CA MET A 83 3.22 18.12 -3.68
C MET A 83 2.21 18.09 -4.82
N ARG A 84 2.37 17.10 -5.70
CA ARG A 84 1.31 16.66 -6.62
C ARG A 84 0.42 15.67 -5.89
N LEU A 85 -0.90 15.85 -5.98
CA LEU A 85 -1.88 14.89 -5.47
C LEU A 85 -2.93 14.63 -6.54
N ARG A 86 -3.01 13.39 -6.99
CA ARG A 86 -4.02 12.97 -7.97
C ARG A 86 -4.88 11.86 -7.42
N VAL A 87 -6.20 11.96 -7.63
CA VAL A 87 -7.17 10.98 -7.15
C VAL A 87 -8.19 10.66 -8.24
N GLY A 88 -8.46 9.39 -8.46
CA GLY A 88 -9.40 8.90 -9.47
C GLY A 88 -9.99 7.52 -9.13
N PRO A 89 -10.77 6.93 -10.05
CA PRO A 89 -11.36 5.61 -9.84
C PRO A 89 -10.33 4.50 -9.64
N GLY A 90 -9.15 4.63 -10.24
CA GLY A 90 -8.02 3.69 -10.10
C GLY A 90 -7.11 3.95 -8.90
N GLY A 91 -7.56 4.76 -7.92
CA GLY A 91 -6.84 5.05 -6.69
C GLY A 91 -6.29 6.48 -6.61
N PHE A 92 -5.14 6.65 -5.96
CA PHE A 92 -4.50 7.96 -5.81
C PHE A 92 -2.98 7.87 -5.74
N TYR A 93 -2.32 8.99 -5.98
CA TYR A 93 -0.90 9.13 -5.66
C TYR A 93 -0.56 10.54 -5.17
N ALA A 94 0.46 10.62 -4.33
CA ALA A 94 1.12 11.83 -3.89
C ALA A 94 2.60 11.77 -4.28
N GLN A 95 3.14 12.85 -4.85
CA GLN A 95 4.54 12.93 -5.26
C GLN A 95 5.12 14.31 -4.97
N SER A 96 6.33 14.36 -4.41
CA SER A 96 7.06 15.63 -4.28
C SER A 96 7.39 16.22 -5.65
N ARG A 97 7.22 17.54 -5.78
CA ARG A 97 7.55 18.30 -7.00
C ARG A 97 9.05 18.58 -7.13
N ARG A 98 9.79 18.52 -6.01
CA ARG A 98 11.23 18.83 -5.96
C ARG A 98 12.10 17.60 -5.84
N PHE A 99 11.52 16.50 -5.37
CA PHE A 99 12.23 15.27 -5.15
C PHE A 99 11.35 14.10 -5.61
N GLU A 100 11.35 13.84 -6.91
CA GLU A 100 10.38 12.94 -7.54
C GLU A 100 10.45 11.50 -7.03
N ALA A 101 11.59 11.10 -6.45
CA ALA A 101 11.76 9.83 -5.76
C ALA A 101 10.88 9.69 -4.51
N ALA A 102 10.45 10.79 -3.86
CA ALA A 102 9.45 10.74 -2.80
C ALA A 102 8.04 10.58 -3.41
N PHE A 103 7.58 9.33 -3.44
CA PHE A 103 6.35 8.91 -4.08
C PHE A 103 5.56 7.97 -3.17
N TYR A 104 4.25 8.20 -3.10
CA TYR A 104 3.30 7.23 -2.60
C TYR A 104 2.13 7.08 -3.54
N GLY A 105 1.73 5.84 -3.79
CA GLY A 105 0.59 5.50 -4.61
C GLY A 105 -0.17 4.31 -4.06
N ASP A 106 -1.48 4.33 -4.20
CA ASP A 106 -2.36 3.24 -3.79
C ASP A 106 -3.44 3.09 -4.85
N THR A 107 -3.61 1.89 -5.40
CA THR A 107 -4.61 1.60 -6.43
C THR A 107 -6.00 1.27 -5.87
N GLY A 108 -6.15 1.21 -4.55
CA GLY A 108 -7.43 0.99 -3.90
C GLY A 108 -8.34 2.20 -3.90
N LYS A 109 -9.63 1.93 -3.66
CA LYS A 109 -10.66 2.97 -3.62
C LYS A 109 -10.38 3.98 -2.50
N ALA A 110 -10.28 5.24 -2.88
CA ALA A 110 -10.12 6.35 -1.96
C ALA A 110 -11.37 7.24 -1.93
N THR A 111 -11.71 7.75 -0.75
CA THR A 111 -12.74 8.79 -0.58
C THR A 111 -12.08 10.15 -0.44
N VAL A 112 -12.63 11.15 -1.13
CA VAL A 112 -12.12 12.53 -1.10
C VAL A 112 -13.17 13.46 -0.50
N SER A 113 -12.77 14.26 0.48
CA SER A 113 -13.61 15.30 1.09
C SER A 113 -12.87 16.63 1.13
N PHE A 114 -13.63 17.72 0.98
CA PHE A 114 -13.17 19.06 1.36
C PHE A 114 -13.56 19.31 2.80
N VAL A 115 -12.66 19.92 3.56
CA VAL A 115 -12.86 20.22 4.98
C VAL A 115 -12.56 21.69 5.24
N SER A 116 -13.03 22.19 6.37
CA SER A 116 -12.62 23.49 6.91
C SER A 116 -11.17 23.43 7.41
N GLU A 117 -10.57 24.60 7.64
CA GLU A 117 -9.24 24.69 8.25
C GLU A 117 -9.21 24.09 9.67
N ALA A 118 -10.27 24.29 10.46
CA ALA A 118 -10.38 23.73 11.80
C ALA A 118 -10.43 22.19 11.78
N GLU A 119 -11.20 21.60 10.86
CA GLU A 119 -11.23 20.15 10.66
C GLU A 119 -9.89 19.62 10.14
N ALA A 120 -9.23 20.34 9.24
CA ALA A 120 -7.89 19.99 8.77
C ALA A 120 -6.87 19.96 9.93
N ALA A 121 -6.92 20.95 10.82
CA ALA A 121 -6.08 20.99 12.01
C ALA A 121 -6.36 19.80 12.93
N ALA A 122 -7.63 19.47 13.19
CA ALA A 122 -8.01 18.31 14.00
C ALA A 122 -7.46 17.00 13.42
N ILE A 123 -7.63 16.79 12.11
CA ILE A 123 -7.14 15.60 11.39
C ILE A 123 -5.61 15.47 11.49
N VAL A 124 -4.89 16.58 11.34
CA VAL A 124 -3.42 16.59 11.44
C VAL A 124 -2.99 16.26 12.87
N TRP A 125 -3.63 16.84 13.87
CA TRP A 125 -3.32 16.54 15.28
C TRP A 125 -3.63 15.08 15.64
N GLU A 126 -4.76 14.54 15.17
CA GLU A 126 -5.12 13.14 15.36
C GLU A 126 -4.10 12.21 14.69
N ALA A 127 -3.68 12.50 13.45
CA ALA A 127 -2.64 11.74 12.76
C ALA A 127 -1.29 11.77 13.51
N VAL A 128 -0.91 12.94 14.06
CA VAL A 128 0.28 13.08 14.90
C VAL A 128 0.14 12.25 16.17
N ALA A 129 -1.02 12.28 16.83
CA ALA A 129 -1.28 11.50 18.04
C ALA A 129 -1.13 10.00 17.76
N HIS A 130 -1.75 9.47 16.70
CA HIS A 130 -1.60 8.07 16.31
C HIS A 130 -0.16 7.70 15.93
N TYR A 131 0.57 8.62 15.28
CA TYR A 131 1.98 8.38 15.05
C TYR A 131 2.77 8.35 16.36
N ARG A 132 2.44 9.15 17.37
CA ARG A 132 3.13 9.13 18.66
C ARG A 132 2.70 7.97 19.55
N SER A 133 1.48 7.44 19.40
CA SER A 133 0.97 6.24 20.10
C SER A 133 1.30 4.91 19.43
N GLU A 134 2.10 4.92 18.36
CA GLU A 134 2.57 3.73 17.64
C GLU A 134 1.50 3.01 16.80
N GLU A 135 0.30 3.57 16.68
CA GLU A 135 -0.78 3.06 15.82
C GLU A 135 -0.56 3.36 14.32
N ALA A 136 0.27 4.36 14.01
CA ALA A 136 0.70 4.67 12.65
C ALA A 136 2.15 4.24 12.38
N ARG A 137 2.35 3.59 11.24
CA ARG A 137 3.66 3.13 10.76
C ARG A 137 4.52 4.25 10.20
N SER A 138 3.91 5.26 9.58
CA SER A 138 4.66 6.40 9.05
C SER A 138 3.84 7.67 9.07
N LEU A 139 4.52 8.81 9.21
CA LEU A 139 3.96 10.14 9.13
C LEU A 139 4.90 11.05 8.34
N LEU A 140 4.38 11.67 7.28
CA LEU A 140 5.04 12.73 6.53
C LEU A 140 4.23 14.02 6.72
N CYS A 141 4.89 15.11 7.10
CA CYS A 141 4.33 16.46 7.10
C CYS A 141 5.27 17.39 6.33
N VAL A 142 4.74 18.20 5.41
CA VAL A 142 5.51 19.21 4.66
C VAL A 142 4.88 20.57 4.93
N TYR A 143 5.64 21.50 5.50
CA TYR A 143 5.15 22.78 6.03
C TYR A 143 5.45 23.97 5.13
N SER A 144 6.58 23.97 4.42
CA SER A 144 6.97 25.09 3.55
C SER A 144 7.36 24.65 2.15
N SER A 145 7.26 25.59 1.22
CA SER A 145 7.78 25.50 -0.15
C SER A 145 9.13 26.19 -0.30
N ASP A 146 9.86 26.47 0.79
CA ASP A 146 11.16 27.15 0.72
C ASP A 146 12.24 26.21 0.20
N GLU A 147 13.37 26.74 -0.28
CA GLU A 147 14.45 25.97 -0.92
C GLU A 147 14.89 24.75 -0.09
N ALA A 148 15.03 24.94 1.23
CA ALA A 148 15.04 23.85 2.20
C ALA A 148 13.64 23.71 2.79
N PRO A 149 12.79 22.78 2.30
CA PRO A 149 11.44 22.65 2.80
C PRO A 149 11.48 22.29 4.29
N ASP A 150 10.62 22.92 5.09
CA ASP A 150 10.40 22.48 6.46
C ASP A 150 9.48 21.25 6.43
N PHE A 151 9.96 20.13 6.96
CA PHE A 151 9.23 18.87 6.95
C PHE A 151 9.49 18.03 8.19
N PHE A 152 8.65 17.04 8.37
CA PHE A 152 8.85 15.92 9.28
C PHE A 152 8.58 14.63 8.51
N LEU A 153 9.49 13.66 8.60
CA LEU A 153 9.25 12.31 8.13
C LEU A 153 9.61 11.33 9.25
N GLY A 154 8.62 10.59 9.70
CA GLY A 154 8.74 9.51 10.66
C GLY A 154 8.35 8.18 10.03
N TYR A 155 9.17 7.15 10.21
CA TYR A 155 8.92 5.81 9.67
C TYR A 155 9.31 4.73 10.68
N ARG A 156 8.44 3.73 10.86
CA ARG A 156 8.67 2.54 11.70
C ARG A 156 8.93 1.33 10.81
N VAL A 157 10.10 0.73 11.00
CA VAL A 157 10.50 -0.51 10.30
C VAL A 157 9.98 -1.72 11.08
N SER A 158 10.12 -1.67 12.41
CA SER A 158 9.64 -2.65 13.38
C SER A 158 9.23 -1.91 14.67
N ASP A 159 8.74 -2.65 15.67
CA ASP A 159 8.35 -2.09 16.97
C ASP A 159 9.53 -1.37 17.67
N ASP A 160 10.75 -1.90 17.51
CA ASP A 160 11.96 -1.35 18.14
C ASP A 160 12.74 -0.35 17.27
N GLN A 161 12.40 -0.25 15.97
CA GLN A 161 13.20 0.52 15.01
C GLN A 161 12.38 1.62 14.34
N ARG A 162 12.67 2.86 14.71
CA ARG A 162 12.09 4.07 14.11
C ARG A 162 13.16 5.03 13.57
N TYR A 163 12.80 5.68 12.47
CA TYR A 163 13.58 6.74 11.84
C TYR A 163 12.74 8.01 11.84
N GLU A 164 13.31 9.10 12.36
CA GLU A 164 12.70 10.43 12.31
C GLU A 164 13.72 11.43 11.74
N ILE A 165 13.26 12.26 10.82
CA ILE A 165 14.00 13.40 10.29
C ILE A 165 13.11 14.63 10.27
N GLY A 166 13.70 15.80 10.53
CA GLY A 166 12.97 17.06 10.60
C GLY A 166 12.22 17.25 11.93
N ARG A 167 11.23 18.15 11.96
CA ARG A 167 10.50 18.51 13.20
C ARG A 167 9.01 18.67 12.93
N LEU A 168 8.18 18.17 13.87
CA LEU A 168 6.76 18.45 13.85
C LEU A 168 6.50 19.91 14.28
N ALA A 169 5.95 20.71 13.39
CA ALA A 169 5.51 22.07 13.69
C ALA A 169 4.08 22.08 14.25
N ARG A 170 3.73 23.12 15.02
CA ARG A 170 2.39 23.34 15.61
C ARG A 170 1.41 24.04 14.66
N VAL A 171 1.64 23.92 13.36
CA VAL A 171 0.82 24.53 12.31
C VAL A 171 0.30 23.45 11.37
N VAL A 172 -0.79 23.75 10.67
CA VAL A 172 -1.31 22.84 9.66
C VAL A 172 -0.35 22.79 8.46
N PRO A 173 0.15 21.61 8.04
CA PRO A 173 1.08 21.52 6.93
C PRO A 173 0.43 21.88 5.58
N LEU A 174 1.26 22.02 4.54
CA LEU A 174 0.80 22.04 3.15
C LEU A 174 0.38 20.64 2.69
N HIS A 175 1.05 19.61 3.20
CA HIS A 175 0.75 18.21 2.94
C HIS A 175 1.01 17.36 4.17
N MET A 176 0.13 16.41 4.45
CA MET A 176 0.36 15.34 5.43
C MET A 176 -0.02 14.00 4.82
N ARG A 177 0.78 12.96 5.08
CA ARG A 177 0.41 11.57 4.82
C ARG A 177 0.71 10.73 6.05
N VAL A 178 -0.27 9.96 6.50
CA VAL A 178 -0.11 8.98 7.57
C VAL A 178 -0.53 7.59 7.06
N LEU A 179 0.28 6.58 7.39
CA LEU A 179 -0.01 5.19 7.07
C LEU A 179 -0.28 4.41 8.36
N PHE A 180 -1.47 3.82 8.45
CA PHE A 180 -1.96 3.09 9.61
C PHE A 180 -1.70 1.59 9.49
N SER A 181 -1.36 0.98 10.61
CA SER A 181 -1.21 -0.46 10.78
C SER A 181 -1.42 -0.79 12.26
N ALA A 182 -2.64 -0.58 12.73
CA ALA A 182 -3.03 -0.74 14.14
C ALA A 182 -3.72 -2.09 14.39
N ALA A 183 -3.74 -2.51 15.66
CA ALA A 183 -4.48 -3.69 16.09
C ALA A 183 -6.00 -3.48 16.06
N GLU A 184 -6.44 -2.25 16.30
CA GLU A 184 -7.84 -1.86 16.37
C GLU A 184 -8.21 -0.87 15.26
N THR A 185 -9.51 -0.71 15.01
CA THR A 185 -10.03 0.22 14.01
C THR A 185 -9.68 1.65 14.41
N VAL A 186 -8.94 2.35 13.56
CA VAL A 186 -8.62 3.77 13.73
C VAL A 186 -9.75 4.62 13.14
N PRO A 187 -10.45 5.46 13.94
CA PRO A 187 -11.56 6.29 13.44
C PRO A 187 -11.17 7.19 12.27
N LEU A 188 -9.94 7.73 12.28
CA LEU A 188 -9.47 8.63 11.23
C LEU A 188 -9.54 8.01 9.82
N VAL A 189 -9.20 6.73 9.69
CA VAL A 189 -9.21 5.98 8.42
C VAL A 189 -10.44 5.05 8.27
N GLY A 190 -11.12 4.74 9.37
CA GLY A 190 -12.29 3.85 9.40
C GLY A 190 -11.93 2.36 9.24
N ALA A 191 -10.66 2.00 9.49
CA ALA A 191 -10.13 0.65 9.36
C ALA A 191 -8.93 0.45 10.29
N THR A 192 -8.47 -0.79 10.47
CA THR A 192 -7.24 -1.11 11.21
C THR A 192 -5.97 -0.69 10.46
N SER A 193 -6.06 -0.52 9.15
CA SER A 193 -4.94 -0.16 8.29
C SER A 193 -5.41 0.71 7.13
N GLY A 194 -4.49 1.47 6.55
CA GLY A 194 -4.75 2.28 5.37
C GLY A 194 -3.97 3.59 5.36
N ALA A 195 -4.34 4.49 4.47
CA ALA A 195 -3.69 5.77 4.31
C ALA A 195 -4.68 6.92 4.49
N VAL A 196 -4.22 7.98 5.15
CA VAL A 196 -4.89 9.27 5.14
C VAL A 196 -3.90 10.31 4.62
N VAL A 197 -4.32 11.05 3.59
CA VAL A 197 -3.60 12.20 3.06
C VAL A 197 -4.42 13.44 3.31
N TYR A 198 -3.79 14.46 3.83
CA TYR A 198 -4.31 15.81 3.84
C TYR A 198 -3.46 16.69 2.92
N GLN A 199 -4.10 17.60 2.19
CA GLN A 199 -3.42 18.55 1.33
C GLN A 199 -4.14 19.91 1.32
N ARG A 200 -3.39 20.98 1.58
CA ARG A 200 -3.80 22.34 1.22
C ARG A 200 -3.49 22.55 -0.25
N THR A 201 -4.49 22.84 -1.07
CA THR A 201 -4.30 23.11 -2.51
C THR A 201 -3.61 24.46 -2.72
N SER A 202 -3.11 24.71 -3.93
CA SER A 202 -2.59 26.03 -4.34
C SER A 202 -3.61 27.17 -4.18
N THR A 203 -4.91 26.85 -4.21
CA THR A 203 -6.01 27.79 -3.99
C THR A 203 -6.44 27.93 -2.53
N GLY A 204 -5.71 27.30 -1.60
CA GLY A 204 -5.99 27.37 -0.15
C GLY A 204 -7.10 26.45 0.34
N LYS A 205 -7.67 25.58 -0.50
CA LYS A 205 -8.69 24.61 -0.06
C LYS A 205 -8.05 23.45 0.68
N HIS A 206 -8.72 22.93 1.69
CA HIS A 206 -8.27 21.78 2.45
C HIS A 206 -8.95 20.51 1.95
N VAL A 207 -8.15 19.55 1.50
CA VAL A 207 -8.59 18.27 0.93
C VAL A 207 -8.08 17.15 1.79
N VAL A 208 -8.93 16.16 2.04
CA VAL A 208 -8.57 14.92 2.73
C VAL A 208 -8.93 13.74 1.84
N VAL A 209 -7.98 12.83 1.71
CA VAL A 209 -8.11 11.56 1.01
C VAL A 209 -7.96 10.45 2.03
N LYS A 210 -8.96 9.57 2.13
CA LYS A 210 -8.91 8.38 3.00
C LYS A 210 -8.97 7.14 2.13
N ALA A 211 -8.06 6.20 2.38
CA ALA A 211 -7.99 4.92 1.68
C ALA A 211 -7.89 3.80 2.72
N PRO A 212 -9.03 3.22 3.14
CA PRO A 212 -9.04 2.14 4.13
C PRO A 212 -8.46 0.85 3.56
N GLY A 213 -7.88 0.03 4.44
CA GLY A 213 -7.13 -1.18 4.11
C GLY A 213 -5.72 -0.87 3.60
N ARG A 214 -4.78 -1.77 3.81
CA ARG A 214 -3.48 -1.73 3.12
C ARG A 214 -3.42 -2.76 2.01
N ARG A 215 -2.74 -2.38 0.94
CA ARG A 215 -2.53 -3.22 -0.22
C ARG A 215 -1.19 -3.91 -0.05
N ARG A 216 -0.93 -4.98 -0.80
CA ARG A 216 0.40 -5.59 -0.78
C ARG A 216 1.40 -4.51 -1.23
N PRO A 217 2.41 -4.17 -0.40
CA PRO A 217 3.47 -3.30 -0.86
C PRO A 217 4.16 -4.00 -2.02
N LEU A 218 4.37 -3.30 -3.13
CA LEU A 218 5.17 -3.86 -4.22
C LEU A 218 6.59 -4.09 -3.67
N MET A 219 6.99 -5.36 -3.65
CA MET A 219 8.00 -5.89 -2.73
C MET A 219 9.30 -5.08 -2.66
N VAL A 220 9.83 -4.98 -1.44
CA VAL A 220 11.26 -4.84 -1.14
C VAL A 220 11.94 -6.06 -1.77
N GLY A 221 12.92 -5.85 -2.65
CA GLY A 221 13.66 -6.95 -3.28
C GLY A 221 14.12 -7.96 -2.21
N ALA A 222 13.96 -9.25 -2.51
CA ALA A 222 14.37 -10.34 -1.65
C ALA A 222 15.89 -10.36 -1.49
N GLY A 223 16.41 -9.62 -0.50
CA GLY A 223 17.72 -9.89 0.08
C GLY A 223 17.59 -11.16 0.91
N HIS A 224 18.17 -12.25 0.44
CA HIS A 224 18.34 -13.45 1.26
C HIS A 224 19.18 -13.09 2.48
N HIS A 225 18.71 -13.50 3.66
CA HIS A 225 19.54 -13.62 4.86
C HIS A 225 20.61 -14.70 4.67
#